data_AF-A0A376L177-F1
#
_entry.id   AF-A0A376L177-F1
#
_cell.length_a   1.000
_cell.length_b   1.000
_cell.length_c   1.000
_cell.angle_alpha   90.00
_cell.angle_beta   90.00
_cell.angle_gamma   90.00
#
_symmetry.space_group_name_H-M   'P 1'
#
loop_
_entity.id
_entity.type
_entity.pdbx_description
1 polymer ?
#
loop_
_entity_poly.entity_id
_entity_poly.type
_entity_poly.pdbx_seq_one_letter_code
_entity_poly.pdbx_strand_id
1 'polypeptide(L)'
;MQAAFIKHDGFPVRLLHLRQICSSVAVLKEIQDGHSQSTSTVDLVSAPETTADEIRERMSGNICRCGAYANILAAIEDAAGR
;
A
#
# COMPACT_ATOMS: atom_id res chain seq x y z
N MET A 1 5.10 9.71 -0.25
CA MET A 1 5.52 8.28 -0.31
C MET A 1 6.94 8.04 0.22
N GLN A 2 8.01 8.42 -0.49
CA GLN A 2 9.40 8.16 -0.06
C GLN A 2 9.70 8.63 1.37
N ALA A 3 9.33 9.86 1.73
CA ALA A 3 9.52 10.41 3.07
C ALA A 3 8.80 9.59 4.17
N ALA A 4 7.58 9.10 3.90
CA ALA A 4 6.82 8.29 4.84
C ALA A 4 7.50 6.93 5.09
N PHE A 5 8.02 6.29 4.04
CA PHE A 5 8.76 5.05 4.19
C PHE A 5 10.07 5.20 4.98
N ILE A 6 10.73 6.36 4.90
CA ILE A 6 11.88 6.69 5.75
C ILE A 6 11.42 6.85 7.21
N LYS A 7 10.33 7.59 7.44
CA LYS A 7 9.78 7.85 8.79
C LYS A 7 9.37 6.57 9.52
N HIS A 8 8.78 5.62 8.80
CA HIS A 8 8.23 4.39 9.39
C HIS A 8 9.14 3.17 9.30
N ASP A 9 10.39 3.34 8.86
CA ASP A 9 11.33 2.23 8.64
C ASP A 9 10.71 1.12 7.75
N GLY A 10 10.08 1.51 6.65
CA GLY A 10 9.40 0.59 5.72
C GLY A 10 10.36 -0.28 4.90
N PHE A 11 11.66 -0.26 5.20
CA PHE A 11 12.75 -0.57 4.26
C PHE A 11 14.05 -1.13 4.88
N PRO A 12 14.01 -2.20 5.69
CA PRO A 12 15.20 -2.69 6.39
C PRO A 12 16.29 -3.28 5.47
N VAL A 13 15.98 -3.63 4.21
CA VAL A 13 16.98 -4.17 3.23
C VAL A 13 16.87 -3.47 1.89
N ARG A 14 18.01 -3.02 1.34
CA ARG A 14 18.14 -2.02 0.27
C ARG A 14 17.63 -2.41 -1.13
N LEU A 15 17.29 -3.68 -1.35
CA LEU A 15 16.96 -4.22 -2.68
C LEU A 15 15.46 -4.12 -3.05
N LEU A 16 14.57 -3.88 -2.08
CA LEU A 16 13.12 -3.96 -2.31
C LEU A 16 12.42 -2.59 -2.35
N HIS A 17 13.17 -1.50 -2.20
CA HIS A 17 12.62 -0.15 -1.99
C HIS A 17 11.80 0.36 -3.16
N LEU A 18 12.32 0.27 -4.39
CA LEU A 18 11.68 0.87 -5.56
C LEU A 18 10.31 0.25 -5.84
N ARG A 19 10.21 -1.08 -5.74
CA ARG A 19 8.97 -1.82 -6.02
C ARG A 19 7.86 -1.44 -5.05
N GLN A 20 8.16 -1.41 -3.76
CA GLN A 20 7.19 -1.04 -2.74
C GLN A 20 6.69 0.39 -2.94
N ILE A 21 7.57 1.36 -3.21
CA ILE A 21 7.19 2.77 -3.42
C ILE A 21 6.32 2.92 -4.67
N CYS A 22 6.77 2.38 -5.81
CA CYS A 22 6.04 2.51 -7.07
C CYS A 22 4.66 1.85 -6.98
N SER A 23 4.57 0.64 -6.42
CA SER A 23 3.28 -0.01 -6.22
C SER A 23 2.40 0.73 -5.22
N SER A 24 2.96 1.28 -4.13
CA SER A 24 2.17 2.06 -3.17
C SER A 24 1.52 3.29 -3.81
N VAL A 25 2.24 3.98 -4.70
CA VAL A 25 1.69 5.12 -5.44
C VAL A 25 0.58 4.66 -6.39
N ALA A 26 0.79 3.55 -7.11
CA ALA A 26 -0.21 2.99 -8.02
C ALA A 26 -1.48 2.54 -7.27
N VAL A 27 -1.34 1.84 -6.15
CA VAL A 27 -2.45 1.36 -5.32
C VAL A 27 -3.33 2.52 -4.84
N LEU A 28 -2.75 3.61 -4.34
CA LEU A 28 -3.54 4.77 -3.93
C LEU A 28 -4.28 5.43 -5.11
N LYS A 29 -3.65 5.46 -6.29
CA LYS A 29 -4.26 5.98 -7.52
C LYS A 29 -5.42 5.09 -7.97
N GLU A 30 -5.27 3.77 -7.93
CA GLU A 30 -6.31 2.81 -8.30
C GLU A 30 -7.53 2.88 -7.37
N ILE A 31 -7.31 3.08 -6.07
CA ILE A 31 -8.42 3.28 -5.12
C ILE A 31 -9.13 4.61 -5.43
N GLN A 32 -8.37 5.69 -5.67
CA GLN A 32 -8.92 6.99 -6.05
C GLN A 32 -9.73 6.94 -7.36
N ASP A 33 -9.29 6.14 -8.32
CA ASP A 33 -9.96 5.95 -9.61
C ASP A 33 -11.17 5.01 -9.54
N GLY A 34 -11.44 4.43 -8.37
CA GLY A 34 -12.63 3.59 -8.13
C GLY A 34 -12.49 2.14 -8.59
N HIS A 35 -11.27 1.60 -8.73
CA HIS A 35 -11.07 0.23 -9.21
C HIS A 35 -11.40 -0.80 -8.13
N SER A 36 -12.54 -1.49 -8.23
CA SER A 36 -13.03 -2.49 -7.25
C SER A 36 -12.45 -3.91 -7.40
N GLN A 37 -11.24 -4.07 -7.93
CA GLN A 37 -10.65 -5.39 -8.26
C GLN A 37 -9.94 -6.10 -7.09
N SER A 38 -10.31 -5.78 -5.85
CA SER A 38 -9.73 -6.36 -4.63
C SER A 38 -10.70 -7.35 -3.98
N THR A 39 -10.19 -8.49 -3.50
CA THR A 39 -11.00 -9.47 -2.75
C THR A 39 -11.56 -8.89 -1.45
N SER A 40 -10.91 -7.86 -0.92
CA SER A 40 -11.36 -7.13 0.27
C SER A 40 -12.54 -6.18 -0.01
N THR A 41 -12.87 -5.94 -1.29
CA THR A 41 -13.97 -5.07 -1.68
C THR A 41 -15.29 -5.84 -1.60
N VAL A 42 -16.15 -5.48 -0.64
CA VAL A 42 -17.45 -6.15 -0.39
C VAL A 42 -18.52 -5.72 -1.39
N ASP A 43 -18.51 -4.45 -1.79
CA ASP A 43 -19.44 -3.89 -2.78
C ASP A 43 -18.67 -3.51 -4.06
N LEU A 44 -18.92 -4.27 -5.13
CA LEU A 44 -18.27 -4.08 -6.43
C LEU A 44 -18.82 -2.90 -7.23
N VAL A 45 -19.94 -2.30 -6.81
CA VAL A 45 -20.59 -1.18 -7.51
C VAL A 45 -20.10 0.15 -6.96
N SER A 46 -19.88 0.24 -5.65
CA SER A 46 -19.39 1.44 -4.99
C SER A 46 -17.86 1.59 -5.13
N ALA A 47 -17.39 2.84 -5.04
CA ALA A 47 -15.96 3.11 -5.00
C ALA A 47 -15.35 2.54 -3.70
N PRO A 48 -14.21 1.82 -3.79
CA PRO A 48 -13.55 1.27 -2.61
C PRO A 48 -13.00 2.39 -1.72
N GLU A 49 -13.08 2.19 -0.41
CA GLU A 49 -12.46 3.07 0.57
C GLU A 49 -10.97 2.73 0.75
N THR A 50 -10.15 3.74 1.02
CA THR A 50 -8.73 3.54 1.37
C THR A 50 -8.61 2.97 2.78
N THR A 51 -8.83 1.66 2.93
CA THR A 51 -8.72 0.91 4.19
C THR A 51 -7.40 0.13 4.28
N ALA A 52 -7.02 -0.28 5.50
CA ALA A 52 -5.83 -1.08 5.72
C ALA A 52 -5.90 -2.42 4.97
N ASP A 53 -7.08 -3.04 4.90
CA ASP A 53 -7.28 -4.34 4.24
C ASP A 53 -7.25 -4.23 2.72
N GLU A 54 -7.77 -3.12 2.16
CA GLU A 54 -7.59 -2.80 0.74
C GLU A 54 -6.13 -2.57 0.39
N ILE A 55 -5.39 -1.81 1.20
CA ILE A 55 -3.96 -1.57 0.97
C ILE A 55 -3.18 -2.89 1.05
N ARG A 56 -3.43 -3.74 2.06
CA ARG A 56 -2.73 -5.03 2.22
C ARG A 56 -2.98 -5.95 1.04
N GLU A 57 -4.23 -6.10 0.61
CA GLU A 57 -4.58 -6.99 -0.49
C GLU A 57 -3.93 -6.53 -1.80
N ARG A 58 -4.03 -5.24 -2.12
CA ARG A 58 -3.42 -4.67 -3.34
C ARG A 58 -1.90 -4.66 -3.30
N MET A 59 -1.31 -4.57 -2.11
CA MET A 59 0.13 -4.69 -1.93
C MET A 59 0.62 -6.14 -1.80
N SER A 60 -0.26 -7.16 -1.81
CA SER A 60 0.12 -8.58 -1.62
C SER A 60 1.09 -9.10 -2.69
N GLY A 61 1.02 -8.57 -3.92
CA GLY A 61 2.00 -8.84 -4.97
C GLY A 61 3.43 -8.37 -4.63
N ASN A 62 3.52 -7.45 -3.66
CA ASN A 62 4.62 -6.82 -2.89
C ASN A 62 5.58 -7.66 -2.04
N ILE A 63 6.10 -8.81 -2.45
CA ILE A 63 6.88 -9.67 -1.52
C ILE A 63 8.07 -8.92 -0.85
N CYS A 64 8.08 -8.87 0.49
CA CYS A 64 9.21 -8.46 1.34
C CYS A 64 9.70 -9.63 2.18
N ARG A 65 10.92 -10.10 1.88
CA ARG A 65 11.58 -11.16 2.65
C ARG A 65 11.97 -10.73 4.06
N CYS A 66 12.07 -9.42 4.26
CA CYS A 66 12.38 -8.74 5.50
C CYS A 66 11.28 -8.82 6.57
N GLY A 67 10.02 -9.06 6.18
CA GLY A 67 8.88 -9.01 7.11
C GLY A 67 8.41 -7.61 7.53
N ALA A 68 8.87 -6.53 6.87
CA ALA A 68 8.54 -5.14 7.20
C ALA A 68 7.11 -4.70 6.81
N TYR A 69 6.17 -5.62 6.61
CA TYR A 69 4.83 -5.30 6.08
C TYR A 69 4.04 -4.33 6.94
N ALA A 70 4.17 -4.40 8.27
CA ALA A 70 3.51 -3.47 9.19
C ALA A 70 4.02 -2.02 9.00
N ASN A 71 5.33 -1.86 8.85
CA ASN A 71 5.97 -0.56 8.61
C ASN A 71 5.64 0.01 7.22
N ILE A 72 5.61 -0.87 6.21
CA ILE A 72 5.19 -0.52 4.84
C ILE A 72 3.75 0.00 4.86
N LEU A 73 2.84 -0.70 5.54
CA LEU A 73 1.45 -0.26 5.67
C LEU A 73 1.35 1.10 6.37
N ALA A 74 2.02 1.29 7.50
CA ALA A 74 2.03 2.56 8.22
C ALA A 74 2.54 3.72 7.34
N ALA A 75 3.56 3.47 6.52
CA ALA A 75 4.07 4.46 5.56
C ALA A 75 3.06 4.83 4.47
N ILE A 76 2.28 3.86 3.98
CA ILE A 76 1.26 4.10 2.96
C ILE A 76 0.09 4.87 3.56
N GLU A 77 -0.35 4.51 4.75
CA GLU A 77 -1.45 5.19 5.46
C GLU A 77 -1.11 6.66 5.77
N ASP A 78 0.09 6.93 6.30
CA ASP A 78 0.59 8.30 6.53
C ASP A 78 0.66 9.10 5.21
N ALA A 79 1.18 8.48 4.14
CA ALA A 79 1.24 9.11 2.83
C ALA A 79 -0.14 9.36 2.19
N ALA A 80 -1.17 8.60 2.58
CA ALA A 80 -2.56 8.80 2.18
C ALA A 80 -3.28 9.86 3.02
N GLY A 81 -2.61 10.46 4.01
CA GLY A 81 -3.19 11.47 4.90
C GLY A 81 -4.05 10.89 6.02
N ARG A 82 -3.77 9.65 6.45
CA ARG A 82 -4.45 8.98 7.56
C ARG A 82 -3.52 8.81 8.77
#